data_AF-A0A349DV46-F1
#
_entry.id   AF-A0A349DV46-F1
#
_cell.length_a   1.000
_cell.length_b   1.000
_cell.length_c   1.000
_cell.angle_alpha   90.00
_cell.angle_beta   90.00
_cell.angle_gamma   90.00
#
_symmetry.space_group_name_H-M   'P 1'
#
loop_
_entity.id
_entity.type
_entity.pdbx_description
1 polymer ?
#
loop_
_entity_poly.entity_id
_entity_poly.type
_entity_poly.pdbx_seq_one_letter_code
_entity_poly.pdbx_strand_id
1 'polypeptide(L)'
;MEELINTTSFSEEQVEKFIIQQFNLKGFVITQISDRHYTHRELPEGIKLIDVQIGFTLPSKRQGVKYRVKNIRNLTLVVSEEGT
;
A
#
# COMPACT_ATOMS: atom_id res chain seq x y z
N MET A 1 -14.90 -0.78 -9.18
CA MET A 1 -13.77 -0.78 -8.23
C MET A 1 -12.80 0.23 -8.80
N GLU A 2 -12.42 1.27 -8.05
CA GLU A 2 -11.37 2.18 -8.54
C GLU A 2 -10.10 1.35 -8.76
N GLU A 3 -9.42 1.61 -9.87
CA GLU A 3 -8.21 0.90 -10.22
C GLU A 3 -7.09 1.28 -9.24
N LEU A 4 -6.34 0.28 -8.77
CA LEU A 4 -5.21 0.50 -7.86
C LEU A 4 -4.19 1.43 -8.53
N ILE A 5 -3.88 2.55 -7.89
CA ILE A 5 -2.79 3.42 -8.36
C ILE A 5 -1.46 2.83 -7.88
N ASN A 6 -0.71 2.19 -8.77
CA ASN A 6 0.63 1.66 -8.47
C ASN A 6 1.68 2.33 -9.35
N THR A 7 2.67 2.99 -8.75
CA THR A 7 3.78 3.65 -9.47
C THR A 7 5.11 2.92 -9.32
N THR A 8 5.10 1.78 -8.64
CA THR A 8 6.29 1.04 -8.21
C THR A 8 6.40 -0.28 -8.95
N SER A 9 7.52 -0.99 -8.77
CA SER A 9 7.69 -2.36 -9.25
C SER A 9 7.15 -3.44 -8.30
N PHE A 10 6.65 -3.07 -7.11
CA PHE A 10 6.14 -4.03 -6.14
C PHE A 10 4.72 -4.48 -6.50
N SER A 11 4.46 -5.78 -6.39
CA SER A 11 3.10 -6.30 -6.54
C SER A 11 2.26 -6.00 -5.31
N GLU A 12 0.93 -5.93 -5.49
CA GLU A 12 -0.01 -5.75 -4.38
C GLU A 12 0.17 -6.83 -3.30
N GLU A 13 0.36 -8.09 -3.71
CA GLU A 13 0.59 -9.23 -2.82
C GLU A 13 1.88 -9.10 -1.98
N GLN A 14 2.95 -8.57 -2.58
CA GLN A 14 4.21 -8.32 -1.86
C GLN A 14 4.01 -7.22 -0.80
N VAL A 15 3.36 -6.12 -1.19
CA VAL A 15 3.08 -5.00 -0.29
C VAL A 15 2.14 -5.42 0.86
N GLU A 16 1.13 -6.23 0.57
CA GLU A 16 0.22 -6.76 1.58
C GLU A 16 0.98 -7.59 2.63
N LYS A 17 1.89 -8.48 2.19
CA LYS A 17 2.74 -9.27 3.10
C LYS A 17 3.58 -8.39 4.00
N PHE A 18 4.20 -7.34 3.47
CA PHE A 18 5.00 -6.40 4.27
C PHE A 18 4.15 -5.66 5.31
N ILE A 19 2.95 -5.22 4.94
CA ILE A 19 2.05 -4.52 5.88
C ILE A 19 1.59 -5.46 7.01
N ILE A 20 1.22 -6.70 6.67
CA ILE A 20 0.83 -7.71 7.67
C ILE A 20 2.00 -7.99 8.62
N GLN A 21 3.22 -8.15 8.10
CA GLN A 21 4.41 -8.46 8.90
C GLN A 21 4.82 -7.30 9.81
N GLN A 22 4.86 -6.06 9.31
CA GLN A 22 5.34 -4.91 10.06
C GLN A 22 4.30 -4.32 11.02
N PHE A 23 3.02 -4.31 10.64
CA PHE A 23 1.98 -3.60 11.39
C PHE A 23 0.91 -4.53 12.00
N ASN A 24 0.96 -5.84 11.72
CA ASN A 24 -0.07 -6.81 12.15
C ASN A 24 -1.50 -6.39 11.76
N LEU A 25 -1.65 -5.75 10.60
CA LEU A 25 -2.94 -5.32 10.05
C LEU A 25 -3.48 -6.38 9.09
N LYS A 26 -4.80 -6.62 9.11
CA LYS A 26 -5.50 -7.56 8.21
C LYS A 26 -6.85 -6.99 7.77
N GLY A 27 -7.40 -7.52 6.68
CA GLY A 27 -8.74 -7.13 6.19
C GLY A 27 -8.81 -5.70 5.65
N PHE A 28 -7.66 -5.12 5.29
CA PHE A 28 -7.58 -3.86 4.58
C PHE A 28 -7.61 -4.11 3.07
N VAL A 29 -7.80 -3.03 2.30
CA VAL A 29 -7.61 -3.00 0.85
C VAL A 29 -6.54 -1.97 0.54
N ILE A 30 -5.66 -2.24 -0.42
CA ILE A 30 -4.68 -1.25 -0.86
C ILE A 30 -5.35 -0.36 -1.90
N THR A 31 -5.26 0.96 -1.73
CA THR A 31 -5.83 1.93 -2.66
C THR A 31 -4.77 2.64 -3.50
N GLN A 32 -3.53 2.70 -3.00
CA GLN A 32 -2.39 3.26 -3.73
C GLN A 32 -1.07 2.68 -3.20
N ILE A 33 -0.11 2.48 -4.11
CA ILE A 33 1.30 2.18 -3.83
C ILE A 33 2.14 3.18 -4.63
N SER A 34 3.02 3.94 -3.99
CA SER A 34 3.83 4.94 -4.68
C SER A 34 5.22 5.14 -4.11
N ASP A 35 6.18 5.36 -5.00
CA ASP A 35 7.57 5.70 -4.72
C ASP A 35 7.93 7.10 -5.25
N ARG A 36 6.97 7.84 -5.82
CA ARG A 36 7.20 9.13 -6.50
C ARG A 36 7.90 10.16 -5.62
N HIS A 37 7.68 10.11 -4.30
CA HIS A 37 8.33 11.01 -3.34
C HIS A 37 9.83 10.73 -3.14
N TYR A 38 10.28 9.54 -3.54
CA TYR A 38 11.62 9.00 -3.28
C TYR A 38 12.44 8.80 -4.56
N THR A 39 11.84 8.86 -5.75
CA THR A 39 12.51 8.61 -7.05
C THR A 39 13.75 9.49 -7.29
N HIS A 40 13.82 10.66 -6.65
CA HIS A 40 14.94 11.60 -6.78
C HIS A 40 15.73 11.78 -5.48
N ARG A 41 15.53 10.91 -4.49
CA ARG A 41 16.25 10.96 -3.21
C ARG A 41 17.36 9.94 -3.19
N GLU A 42 18.49 10.33 -2.62
CA GLU A 42 19.52 9.38 -2.23
C GLU A 42 19.02 8.63 -0.99
N LEU A 43 18.83 7.32 -1.13
CA LEU A 43 18.53 6.41 -0.04
C LEU A 43 19.79 5.57 0.26
N PRO A 44 19.95 5.06 1.50
CA PRO A 44 21.01 4.11 1.80
C PRO A 44 20.99 2.92 0.84
N GLU A 45 22.15 2.35 0.55
CA GLU A 45 22.27 1.18 -0.33
C GLU A 45 21.39 0.03 0.17
N GLY A 46 20.66 -0.60 -0.75
CA GLY A 46 19.72 -1.69 -0.45
C GLY A 46 18.41 -1.25 0.22
N ILE A 47 18.18 0.04 0.45
CA ILE A 47 16.92 0.55 1.01
C ILE A 47 16.02 1.16 -0.06
N LYS A 48 14.78 0.70 -0.12
CA LYS A 48 13.70 1.28 -0.90
C LYS A 48 12.57 1.74 0.01
N LEU A 49 12.01 2.91 -0.29
CA LEU A 49 10.84 3.44 0.41
C LEU A 49 9.63 3.45 -0.52
N ILE A 50 8.49 3.00 -0.02
CA ILE A 50 7.20 3.10 -0.70
C ILE A 50 6.14 3.62 0.25
N ASP A 51 5.33 4.57 -0.22
CA ASP A 51 4.13 5.02 0.45
C ASP A 51 2.94 4.17 0.00
N VAL A 52 2.19 3.65 0.96
CA VAL A 52 1.03 2.80 0.73
C VAL A 52 -0.18 3.43 1.40
N GLN A 53 -1.25 3.60 0.63
CA GLN A 53 -2.55 3.97 1.18
C GLN A 53 -3.38 2.70 1.32
N ILE A 54 -3.87 2.47 2.54
CA ILE A 54 -4.77 1.36 2.83
C ILE A 54 -6.13 1.87 3.27
N GLY A 55 -7.17 1.17 2.86
CA GLY A 55 -8.57 1.40 3.20
C GLY A 55 -9.18 0.23 3.95
N PHE A 56 -10.33 0.44 4.60
CA PHE A 56 -11.20 -0.65 5.04
C PHE A 56 -12.54 -0.60 4.33
N THR A 57 -12.99 -1.76 3.83
CA THR A 57 -14.30 -1.90 3.19
C THR A 57 -15.40 -1.85 4.23
N LEU A 58 -16.44 -1.09 3.94
CA LEU A 58 -17.67 -1.04 4.72
C LEU A 58 -18.86 -1.28 3.81
N PRO A 59 -19.96 -1.84 4.35
CA PRO A 59 -21.21 -1.93 3.62
C PRO A 59 -21.62 -0.55 3.10
N SER A 60 -21.93 -0.47 1.82
CA SER A 60 -22.45 0.75 1.21
C SER A 60 -23.99 0.77 1.30
N LYS A 61 -24.55 1.94 1.61
CA LYS A 61 -26.00 2.19 1.62
C LYS A 61 -26.53 2.73 0.28
N ARG A 62 -25.66 2.97 -0.70
CA ARG A 62 -26.06 3.43 -2.04
C ARG A 62 -26.50 2.25 -2.89
N GLN A 63 -27.64 2.40 -3.59
CA GLN A 63 -28.07 1.42 -4.60
C GLN A 63 -26.96 1.20 -5.64
N GLY A 64 -26.68 -0.07 -5.96
CA GLY A 64 -25.70 -0.46 -6.97
C GLY A 64 -24.24 -0.56 -6.49
N VAL A 65 -23.91 -0.07 -5.29
CA VAL A 65 -22.54 -0.15 -4.74
C VAL A 65 -22.55 -1.06 -3.51
N LYS A 66 -21.91 -2.23 -3.61
CA LYS A 66 -21.88 -3.21 -2.50
C LYS A 66 -21.02 -2.75 -1.32
N TYR A 67 -19.87 -2.14 -1.59
CA TYR A 67 -18.91 -1.72 -0.57
C TYR A 67 -18.33 -0.34 -0.87
N ARG A 68 -17.94 0.38 0.17
CA ARG A 68 -17.16 1.63 0.09
C ARG A 68 -15.93 1.55 0.96
N VAL A 69 -14.86 2.26 0.60
CA VAL A 69 -13.69 2.45 1.46
C VAL A 69 -13.95 3.66 2.37
N LYS A 70 -13.80 3.52 3.71
CA LYS A 70 -14.18 4.60 4.66
C LYS A 70 -13.09 5.01 5.66
N ASN A 71 -11.97 4.31 5.72
CA ASN A 71 -10.90 4.65 6.66
C ASN A 71 -9.57 4.45 5.95
N ILE A 72 -8.95 5.56 5.53
CA ILE A 72 -7.71 5.54 4.77
C ILE A 72 -6.56 5.85 5.73
N ARG A 73 -5.52 5.00 5.73
CA ARG A 73 -4.26 5.23 6.43
C ARG A 73 -3.12 5.24 5.42
N ASN A 74 -2.19 6.17 5.61
CA ASN A 74 -0.94 6.22 4.85
C ASN A 74 0.14 5.52 5.68
N LEU A 75 0.84 4.58 5.06
CA LEU A 75 1.98 3.87 5.63
C LEU A 75 3.19 4.16 4.75
N THR A 76 4.35 4.33 5.35
CA THR A 76 5.63 4.33 4.61
C THR A 76 6.35 3.05 4.96
N LEU A 77 6.56 2.18 3.97
CA LEU A 77 7.29 0.93 4.14
C LEU A 77 8.76 1.16 3.83
N VAL A 78 9.61 0.68 4.73
CA VAL A 78 11.04 0.53 4.48
C VAL A 78 11.25 -0.90 4.01
N VAL A 79 11.69 -1.05 2.76
CA VAL A 79 11.98 -2.34 2.14
C VAL A 79 13.50 -2.46 2.02
N SER A 80 14.06 -3.38 2.78
CA SER A 80 15.47 -3.77 2.68
C SER A 80 15.61 -4.91 1.67
N GLU A 81 16.33 -4.66 0.58
CA GLU A 81 16.85 -5.72 -0.28
C GLU A 81 18.08 -6.33 0.42
N GLU A 82 17.85 -7.20 1.40
CA GLU A 82 18.94 -8.04 1.90
C GLU A 82 19.39 -8.92 0.73
N GLY A 83 20.68 -8.81 0.40
CA GLY A 83 21.30 -9.54 -0.70
C GLY A 83 20.99 -11.04 -0.63
N THR A 84 20.37 -11.55 -1.70
CA THR A 84 20.45 -12.97 -2.06
C THR A 84 21.89 -13.42 -2.21
#